data_AF-A0A966YQ25-F1
#
_entry.id   AF-A0A966YQ25-F1
#
_cell.length_a   1.000
_cell.length_b   1.000
_cell.length_c   1.000
_cell.angle_alpha   90.00
_cell.angle_beta   90.00
_cell.angle_gamma   90.00
#
_symmetry.space_group_name_H-M   'P 1'
#
loop_
_entity.id
_entity.type
_entity.pdbx_description
1 polymer ?
#
loop_
_entity_poly.entity_id
_entity_poly.type
_entity_poly.pdbx_seq_one_letter_code
_entity_poly.pdbx_strand_id
1 'polypeptide(L)' 'MIRVGVVGAAGKMGEEVCRAINADPGTELVAQIDL' A
#
# COMPACT_ATOMS: atom_id res chain seq x y z
N MET A 1 8.55 10.49 6.83
CA MET A 1 8.19 9.18 6.26
C MET A 1 6.92 8.71 6.95
N ILE A 2 5.84 8.53 6.19
CA ILE A 2 4.52 8.12 6.69
C ILE A 2 4.39 6.61 6.51
N ARG A 3 4.03 5.90 7.58
CA ARG A 3 3.89 4.44 7.56
C ARG A 3 2.44 4.08 7.23
N VAL A 4 2.24 3.34 6.14
CA VAL A 4 0.91 3.04 5.60
C VAL A 4 0.67 1.55 5.55
N GLY A 5 -0.50 1.10 6.02
CA GLY A 5 -1.00 -0.25 5.82
C GLY A 5 -2.18 -0.25 4.85
N VAL A 6 -2.28 -1.26 3.98
CA VAL A 6 -3.35 -1.42 2.99
C VAL A 6 -4.18 -2.66 3.32
N VAL A 7 -5.50 -2.51 3.32
CA VAL A 7 -6.50 -3.59 3.49
C VAL A 7 -7.24 -3.79 2.16
N GLY A 8 -7.44 -5.04 1.75
CA GLY A 8 -7.90 -5.39 0.41
C GLY A 8 -6.78 -5.23 -0.63
N ALA A 9 -5.54 -5.56 -0.25
CA ALA A 9 -4.34 -5.29 -1.04
C ALA A 9 -4.26 -6.05 -2.37
N ALA A 10 -4.96 -7.17 -2.53
CA ALA A 10 -5.09 -7.94 -3.76
C ALA A 10 -6.30 -7.52 -4.62
N GLY A 11 -7.11 -6.57 -4.14
CA GLY A 11 -8.15 -5.94 -4.96
C GLY A 11 -7.55 -5.00 -6.00
N LYS A 12 -8.29 -4.77 -7.11
CA LYS A 12 -7.86 -3.87 -8.20
C LYS A 12 -7.34 -2.52 -7.70
N MET A 13 -8.00 -1.93 -6.70
CA MET A 13 -7.55 -0.66 -6.13
C MET A 13 -6.41 -0.83 -5.13
N GLY A 14 -6.41 -1.92 -4.36
CA GLY A 14 -5.35 -2.23 -3.39
C GLY A 14 -3.98 -2.35 -4.05
N GLU A 15 -3.91 -3.02 -5.19
CA GLU A 15 -2.67 -3.17 -5.96
C GLU A 15 -2.10 -1.81 -6.43
N GLU A 16 -2.98 -0.93 -6.95
CA GLU A 16 -2.55 0.41 -7.41
C GLU A 16 -2.14 1.31 -6.24
N VAL A 17 -2.82 1.20 -5.08
CA VAL A 17 -2.43 1.91 -3.85
C VAL A 17 -1.06 1.43 -3.36
N CYS A 18 -0.83 0.12 -3.31
CA CYS A 18 0.48 -0.43 -2.93
C CYS A 18 1.59 0.04 -3.89
N ARG A 19 1.34 0.12 -5.19
CA ARG A 19 2.31 0.68 -6.16
C ARG A 19 2.58 2.15 -5.90
N ALA A 20 1.54 2.96 -5.66
CA ALA A 20 1.69 4.38 -5.41
C ALA A 20 2.53 4.65 -4.15
N ILE A 21 2.28 3.90 -3.06
CA ILE A 21 3.05 4.02 -1.82
C ILE A 21 4.52 3.65 -2.05
N ASN A 22 4.80 2.56 -2.78
CA ASN A 22 6.18 2.16 -3.06
C ASN A 22 6.93 3.15 -3.99
N ALA A 23 6.21 3.94 -4.78
CA ALA A 23 6.80 4.93 -5.67
C ALA A 23 7.04 6.29 -4.97
N ASP A 24 6.41 6.54 -3.83
CA ASP A 24 6.53 7.81 -3.10
C ASP A 24 7.56 7.69 -1.94
N PRO A 25 8.71 8.38 -2.02
CA PRO A 25 9.74 8.36 -0.97
C PRO A 25 9.28 8.99 0.36
N GLY A 26 8.17 9.72 0.37
CA GLY A 26 7.52 10.24 1.57
C GLY A 26 6.79 9.17 2.38
N THR A 27 6.53 8.00 1.79
CA THR A 27 5.73 6.92 2.39
C THR A 27 6.49 5.60 2.46
N GLU A 28 6.03 4.72 3.35
CA GLU A 28 6.53 3.36 3.52
C GLU A 28 5.35 2.41 3.69
N LEU A 29 5.26 1.39 2.83
CA LEU A 29 4.24 0.34 2.92
C LEU A 29 4.65 -0.69 3.98
N VAL A 30 3.98 -0.68 5.13
CA VAL A 30 4.36 -1.53 6.28
C VAL A 30 3.45 -2.74 6.48
N ALA A 31 2.30 -2.77 5.82
CA ALA A 31 1.38 -3.91 5.86
C ALA A 31 0.54 -4.00 4.58
N GLN A 32 0.35 -5.22 4.10
CA GLN A 32 -0.59 -5.55 3.03
C GLN A 32 -1.47 -6.69 3.55
N ILE A 33 -2.77 -6.44 3.65
CA ILE A 33 -3.74 -7.37 4.25
C ILE A 33 -4.83 -7.65 3.22
N ASP A 34 -5.14 -8.93 3.05
CA ASP A 34 -6.30 -9.40 2.30
C ASP A 34 -6.86 -10.68 2.92
N LEU A 35 -7.99 -11.18 2.40
CA LEU A 35 -8.68 -12.39 2.85
C LEU A 35 -8.02 -13.68 2.34
#